data_AF-S3DTR4-F1
#
_entry.id   AF-S3DTR4-F1
#
_cell.length_a   1.000
_cell.length_b   1.000
_cell.length_c   1.000
_cell.angle_alpha   90.00
_cell.angle_beta   90.00
_cell.angle_gamma   90.00
#
_symmetry.space_group_name_H-M   'P 1'
#
loop_
_entity.id
_entity.type
_entity.pdbx_description
1 polymer ?
#
loop_
_entity_poly.entity_id
_entity_poly.type
_entity_poly.pdbx_seq_one_letter_code
_entity_poly.pdbx_strand_id
1 'polypeptide(L)'
;MSISTFASAKSNTLGNEHFFRYTSGRWLWDEEKQLQERYKKFNVEELKWIGAESIGAKFCISITKLDEGGYNKVFRLVMDNGSSVIARIPCPNAGPPFKTTASEVATMDFARTILNISVPKVHSWSAVLDNPVEAEYILMEEACGTSLGDSWEDMGIHSKHKIVKDIVSMDQKLLSISFSRYGNIYFAKDSFAGCEKAEISGYISEELKKEVEERFTIGPVVGHAFWRRDQSSMPMERGPWKTANDYLKASANNQITWLSQYWDEMGHNAGCPIHFTEEDLQSHMQDGEGFNEQADFWDRLEGFISRDGWTSNERYDEALEMFAGIREEGLKQLTGEERSDFEKQSRWAQRSTARADGS
;
A
#
# COMPACT_ATOMS: atom_id res chain seq x y z
N MET A 1 -24.62 -34.35 -18.39
CA MET A 1 -23.29 -33.86 -18.77
C MET A 1 -22.84 -32.76 -17.79
N SER A 2 -22.91 -33.03 -16.46
CA SER A 2 -22.91 -31.92 -15.46
C SER A 2 -22.23 -32.26 -14.12
N ILE A 3 -21.50 -33.38 -14.03
CA ILE A 3 -20.77 -33.77 -12.80
C ILE A 3 -19.25 -33.56 -12.97
N SER A 4 -18.73 -33.70 -14.19
CA SER A 4 -17.31 -33.52 -14.51
C SER A 4 -16.83 -32.07 -14.35
N THR A 5 -17.68 -31.09 -14.66
CA THR A 5 -17.32 -29.65 -14.62
C THR A 5 -17.18 -29.14 -13.19
N PHE A 6 -18.00 -29.62 -12.25
CA PHE A 6 -17.94 -29.24 -10.84
C PHE A 6 -16.74 -29.84 -10.09
N ALA A 7 -16.32 -31.06 -10.46
CA ALA A 7 -15.13 -31.68 -9.88
C ALA A 7 -13.83 -31.01 -10.38
N SER A 8 -13.77 -30.66 -11.67
CA SER A 8 -12.64 -29.92 -12.26
C SER A 8 -12.49 -28.52 -11.68
N ALA A 9 -13.60 -27.81 -11.44
CA ALA A 9 -13.58 -26.47 -10.84
C ALA A 9 -13.09 -26.49 -9.38
N LYS A 10 -13.50 -27.49 -8.58
CA LYS A 10 -13.03 -27.69 -7.20
C LYS A 10 -11.54 -28.11 -7.12
N SER A 11 -11.10 -28.96 -8.06
CA SER A 11 -9.70 -29.39 -8.17
C SER A 11 -8.77 -28.22 -8.53
N ASN A 12 -9.17 -27.34 -9.46
CA ASN A 12 -8.40 -26.15 -9.81
C ASN A 12 -8.40 -25.08 -8.71
N THR A 13 -9.46 -24.99 -7.90
CA THR A 13 -9.48 -24.03 -6.77
C THR A 13 -8.52 -24.42 -5.66
N LEU A 14 -8.33 -25.71 -5.37
CA LEU A 14 -7.33 -26.13 -4.37
C LEU A 14 -5.89 -25.87 -4.84
N GLY A 15 -5.61 -26.01 -6.14
CA GLY A 15 -4.28 -25.75 -6.70
C GLY A 15 -3.86 -24.27 -6.68
N ASN A 16 -4.84 -23.36 -6.73
CA ASN A 16 -4.59 -21.92 -6.84
C ASN A 16 -4.56 -21.18 -5.50
N GLU A 17 -4.79 -21.86 -4.37
CA GLU A 17 -4.89 -21.23 -3.04
C GLU A 17 -3.66 -20.38 -2.68
N HIS A 18 -2.47 -20.82 -3.11
CA HIS A 18 -1.21 -20.11 -2.90
C HIS A 18 -1.15 -18.74 -3.62
N PHE A 19 -1.94 -18.54 -4.68
CA PHE A 19 -2.09 -17.25 -5.33
C PHE A 19 -2.97 -16.28 -4.53
N PHE A 20 -3.88 -16.78 -3.70
CA PHE A 20 -4.85 -15.94 -2.98
C PHE A 20 -4.33 -15.49 -1.61
N ARG A 21 -3.52 -16.34 -0.95
CA ARG A 21 -2.96 -16.09 0.37
C ARG A 21 -1.72 -15.22 0.34
N TYR A 22 -1.43 -14.59 1.47
CA TYR A 22 -0.13 -14.00 1.74
C TYR A 22 0.86 -15.08 2.22
N THR A 23 2.09 -15.02 1.73
CA THR A 23 3.14 -16.05 1.84
C THR A 23 4.55 -15.47 2.06
N SER A 24 4.81 -14.19 1.76
CA SER A 24 6.16 -13.60 1.85
C SER A 24 6.67 -13.35 3.28
N GLY A 25 5.81 -13.37 4.30
CA GLY A 25 6.22 -13.11 5.68
C GLY A 25 5.10 -13.32 6.68
N ARG A 26 5.36 -12.95 7.93
CA ARG A 26 4.49 -13.16 9.08
C ARG A 26 4.38 -11.91 9.93
N TRP A 27 3.33 -11.84 10.74
CA TRP A 27 3.16 -10.76 11.71
C TRP A 27 3.27 -11.30 13.13
N LEU A 28 3.99 -10.57 13.97
CA LEU A 28 4.16 -10.92 15.39
C LEU A 28 2.86 -10.76 16.20
N TRP A 29 1.98 -9.84 15.76
CA TRP A 29 0.67 -9.60 16.36
C TRP A 29 -0.40 -9.46 15.27
N ASP A 30 -1.65 -9.74 15.62
CA ASP A 30 -2.80 -9.68 14.71
C ASP A 30 -2.63 -10.49 13.41
N GLU A 31 -1.81 -11.54 13.40
CA GLU A 31 -1.44 -12.26 12.17
C GLU A 31 -2.64 -12.75 11.36
N GLU A 32 -3.60 -13.41 12.01
CA GLU A 32 -4.80 -13.89 11.33
C GLU A 32 -5.53 -12.73 10.63
N LYS A 33 -5.66 -11.59 11.30
CA LYS A 33 -6.30 -10.40 10.71
C LYS A 33 -5.49 -9.86 9.53
N GLN A 34 -4.17 -9.80 9.64
CA GLN A 34 -3.28 -9.32 8.57
C GLN A 34 -3.33 -10.23 7.33
N LEU A 35 -3.45 -11.54 7.54
CA LEU A 35 -3.61 -12.54 6.49
C LEU A 35 -4.99 -12.43 5.81
N GLN A 36 -6.07 -12.26 6.59
CA GLN A 36 -7.42 -12.06 6.05
C GLN A 36 -7.54 -10.76 5.24
N GLU A 37 -6.97 -9.66 5.76
CA GLU A 37 -6.94 -8.35 5.09
C GLU A 37 -6.15 -8.37 3.77
N ARG A 38 -5.30 -9.39 3.57
CA ARG A 38 -4.54 -9.62 2.33
C ARG A 38 -5.05 -10.79 1.51
N TYR A 39 -6.01 -11.56 1.99
CA TYR A 39 -6.56 -12.66 1.20
C TYR A 39 -7.44 -12.10 0.08
N LYS A 40 -7.12 -12.47 -1.18
CA LYS A 40 -7.93 -12.07 -2.33
C LYS A 40 -8.08 -13.23 -3.29
N LYS A 41 -9.30 -13.76 -3.37
CA LYS A 41 -9.69 -14.72 -4.40
C LYS A 41 -10.00 -13.99 -5.71
N PHE A 42 -9.62 -14.60 -6.82
CA PHE A 42 -9.88 -14.12 -8.18
C PHE A 42 -9.91 -15.30 -9.16
N ASN A 43 -10.43 -15.07 -10.35
CA ASN A 43 -10.47 -16.08 -11.40
C ASN A 43 -9.15 -16.10 -12.19
N VAL A 44 -8.31 -17.10 -11.89
CA VAL A 44 -6.97 -17.26 -12.47
C VAL A 44 -7.01 -17.50 -13.98
N GLU A 45 -7.99 -18.25 -14.48
CA GLU A 45 -8.06 -18.58 -15.91
C GLU A 45 -8.53 -17.37 -16.73
N GLU A 46 -9.46 -16.57 -16.20
CA GLU A 46 -9.86 -15.31 -16.84
C GLU A 46 -8.72 -14.27 -16.80
N LEU A 47 -7.93 -14.21 -15.72
CA LEU A 47 -6.75 -13.35 -15.68
C LEU A 47 -5.73 -13.74 -16.76
N LYS A 48 -5.50 -15.05 -16.95
CA LYS A 48 -4.64 -15.58 -18.02
C LYS A 48 -5.16 -15.22 -19.41
N TRP A 49 -6.47 -15.37 -19.61
CA TRP A 49 -7.13 -15.06 -20.88
C TRP A 49 -7.00 -13.58 -21.24
N ILE A 50 -7.42 -12.68 -20.35
CA ILE A 50 -7.33 -11.23 -20.55
C ILE A 50 -5.86 -10.81 -20.70
N GLY A 51 -4.94 -11.43 -19.94
CA GLY A 51 -3.51 -11.24 -20.10
C GLY A 51 -3.04 -11.52 -21.53
N ALA A 52 -3.39 -12.67 -22.09
CA ALA A 52 -3.03 -13.02 -23.47
C ALA A 52 -3.68 -12.10 -24.50
N GLU A 53 -4.98 -11.83 -24.36
CA GLU A 53 -5.73 -10.93 -25.25
C GLU A 53 -5.13 -9.52 -25.29
N SER A 54 -4.74 -8.98 -24.13
CA SER A 54 -4.24 -7.60 -23.99
C SER A 54 -2.95 -7.31 -24.78
N ILE A 55 -2.22 -8.35 -25.18
CA ILE A 55 -0.99 -8.24 -25.98
C ILE A 55 -1.06 -8.99 -27.32
N GLY A 56 -2.24 -9.48 -27.70
CA GLY A 56 -2.42 -10.24 -28.95
C GLY A 56 -1.76 -11.63 -28.97
N ALA A 57 -1.56 -12.25 -27.80
CA ALA A 57 -1.16 -13.64 -27.68
C ALA A 57 -2.39 -14.58 -27.77
N LYS A 58 -2.17 -15.88 -28.03
CA LYS A 58 -3.28 -16.85 -28.13
C LYS A 58 -3.66 -17.43 -26.78
N PHE A 59 -2.68 -17.70 -25.92
CA PHE A 59 -2.90 -18.23 -24.59
C PHE A 59 -1.71 -17.97 -23.66
N CYS A 60 -1.98 -18.00 -22.36
CA CYS A 60 -0.94 -17.97 -21.32
C CYS A 60 -0.43 -19.39 -21.04
N ILE A 61 0.88 -19.58 -21.14
CA ILE A 61 1.57 -20.85 -20.84
C ILE A 61 1.64 -21.06 -19.33
N SER A 62 2.02 -20.03 -18.58
CA SER A 62 2.28 -20.15 -17.14
C SER A 62 2.03 -18.84 -16.40
N ILE A 63 1.55 -18.96 -15.17
CA ILE A 63 1.45 -17.87 -14.20
C ILE A 63 2.32 -18.20 -13.00
N THR A 64 3.10 -17.21 -12.55
CA THR A 64 3.96 -17.33 -11.36
C THR A 64 3.77 -16.11 -10.49
N LYS A 65 3.56 -16.29 -9.20
CA LYS A 65 3.56 -15.19 -8.23
C LYS A 65 5.01 -14.77 -8.02
N LEU A 66 5.38 -13.58 -8.51
CA LEU A 66 6.75 -13.06 -8.39
C LEU A 66 7.01 -12.55 -6.99
N ASP A 67 6.07 -11.75 -6.52
CA ASP A 67 6.20 -11.02 -5.28
C ASP A 67 4.80 -10.67 -4.76
N GLU A 68 4.73 -10.36 -3.48
CA GLU A 68 3.58 -9.73 -2.88
C GLU A 68 4.06 -8.76 -1.80
N GLY A 69 3.73 -7.49 -2.00
CA GLY A 69 3.96 -6.45 -1.02
C GLY A 69 2.86 -6.39 0.02
N GLY A 70 2.89 -5.33 0.84
CA GLY A 70 1.85 -5.08 1.84
C GLY A 70 0.45 -4.87 1.26
N TYR A 71 0.34 -4.51 -0.02
CA TYR A 71 -0.91 -4.02 -0.64
C TYR A 71 -1.27 -4.68 -1.98
N ASN A 72 -0.35 -5.39 -2.63
CA ASN A 72 -0.57 -5.96 -3.96
C ASN A 72 0.08 -7.33 -4.08
N LYS A 73 -0.57 -8.22 -4.83
CA LYS A 73 0.03 -9.46 -5.34
C LYS A 73 0.46 -9.25 -6.78
N VAL A 74 1.67 -9.65 -7.10
CA VAL A 74 2.28 -9.47 -8.41
C VAL A 74 2.54 -10.82 -9.05
N PHE A 75 2.00 -11.02 -10.24
CA PHE A 75 2.14 -12.24 -11.02
C PHE A 75 2.81 -11.94 -12.34
N ARG A 76 3.67 -12.86 -12.77
CA ARG A 76 4.23 -12.90 -14.13
C ARG A 76 3.49 -13.95 -14.93
N LEU A 77 2.90 -13.51 -16.04
CA LEU A 77 2.22 -14.35 -17.01
C LEU A 77 3.13 -14.49 -18.22
N VAL A 78 3.43 -15.72 -18.63
CA VAL A 78 4.26 -16.03 -19.81
C VAL A 78 3.34 -16.53 -20.92
N MET A 79 3.44 -15.94 -22.10
CA MET A 79 2.53 -16.19 -23.22
C MET A 79 3.13 -17.13 -24.27
N ASP A 80 2.29 -17.67 -25.15
CA ASP A 80 2.68 -18.58 -26.23
C ASP A 80 3.65 -17.99 -27.26
N ASN A 81 3.65 -16.67 -27.39
CA ASN A 81 4.55 -15.92 -28.28
C ASN A 81 5.90 -15.55 -27.64
N GLY A 82 6.17 -15.99 -26.41
CA GLY A 82 7.41 -15.70 -25.67
C GLY A 82 7.41 -14.37 -24.91
N SER A 83 6.38 -13.54 -25.07
CA SER A 83 6.21 -12.31 -24.30
C SER A 83 5.72 -12.59 -22.88
N SER A 84 5.91 -11.61 -22.00
CA SER A 84 5.46 -11.64 -20.61
C SER A 84 4.57 -10.43 -20.28
N VAL A 85 3.65 -10.63 -19.34
CA VAL A 85 2.78 -9.59 -18.78
C VAL A 85 2.87 -9.66 -17.26
N ILE A 86 2.98 -8.49 -16.62
CA ILE A 86 2.86 -8.37 -15.17
C ILE A 86 1.41 -8.09 -14.82
N ALA A 87 0.82 -8.94 -13.99
CA ALA A 87 -0.49 -8.73 -13.40
C ALA A 87 -0.34 -8.30 -11.94
N ARG A 88 -0.99 -7.20 -11.57
CA ARG A 88 -1.06 -6.71 -10.20
C ARG A 88 -2.49 -6.79 -9.72
N ILE A 89 -2.71 -7.46 -8.59
CA ILE A 89 -4.02 -7.56 -7.94
C ILE A 89 -3.91 -6.90 -6.56
N PRO A 90 -4.65 -5.81 -6.30
CA PRO A 90 -4.65 -5.19 -4.98
C PRO A 90 -5.29 -6.11 -3.94
N CYS A 91 -4.67 -6.13 -2.77
CA CYS A 91 -5.21 -6.74 -1.58
C CYS A 91 -6.38 -5.87 -1.03
N PRO A 92 -7.32 -6.45 -0.27
CA PRO A 92 -8.42 -5.69 0.33
C PRO A 92 -7.97 -4.48 1.19
N ASN A 93 -6.78 -4.54 1.77
CA ASN A 93 -6.19 -3.45 2.55
C ASN A 93 -5.44 -2.38 1.73
N ALA A 94 -5.41 -2.48 0.39
CA ALA A 94 -4.68 -1.54 -0.47
C ALA A 94 -5.21 -0.10 -0.37
N GLY A 95 -6.47 0.05 -0.01
CA GLY A 95 -7.14 1.34 0.10
C GLY A 95 -8.61 1.24 -0.30
N PRO A 96 -9.28 2.38 -0.49
CA PRO A 96 -10.66 2.37 -0.96
C PRO A 96 -10.78 1.63 -2.30
N PRO A 97 -11.77 0.72 -2.44
CA PRO A 97 -12.05 0.06 -3.71
C PRO A 97 -12.24 1.06 -4.84
N PHE A 98 -11.92 0.63 -6.05
CA PHE A 98 -11.88 1.46 -7.26
C PHE A 98 -10.82 2.56 -7.27
N LYS A 99 -10.79 3.43 -6.24
CA LYS A 99 -10.00 4.66 -6.26
C LYS A 99 -8.49 4.39 -6.29
N THR A 100 -8.02 3.38 -5.55
CA THR A 100 -6.59 3.04 -5.49
C THR A 100 -6.07 2.61 -6.86
N THR A 101 -6.72 1.62 -7.47
CA THR A 101 -6.36 1.10 -8.81
C THR A 101 -6.53 2.17 -9.89
N ALA A 102 -7.67 2.88 -9.90
CA ALA A 102 -7.92 3.94 -10.89
C ALA A 102 -6.90 5.07 -10.80
N SER A 103 -6.51 5.47 -9.58
CA SER A 103 -5.51 6.51 -9.40
C SER A 103 -4.14 6.06 -9.85
N GLU A 104 -3.74 4.83 -9.51
CA GLU A 104 -2.44 4.30 -9.90
C GLU A 104 -2.27 4.25 -11.42
N VAL A 105 -3.26 3.72 -12.15
CA VAL A 105 -3.21 3.65 -13.61
C VAL A 105 -3.17 5.05 -14.24
N ALA A 106 -3.97 5.99 -13.73
CA ALA A 106 -3.97 7.37 -14.22
C ALA A 106 -2.62 8.07 -13.97
N THR A 107 -2.00 7.85 -12.81
CA THR A 107 -0.66 8.37 -12.51
C THR A 107 0.41 7.77 -13.41
N MET A 108 0.37 6.46 -13.69
CA MET A 108 1.30 5.82 -14.63
C MET A 108 1.18 6.39 -16.04
N ASP A 109 -0.06 6.57 -16.52
CA ASP A 109 -0.32 7.17 -17.83
C ASP A 109 0.15 8.63 -17.88
N PHE A 110 -0.15 9.44 -16.84
CA PHE A 110 0.34 10.81 -16.71
C PHE A 110 1.87 10.88 -16.74
N ALA A 111 2.55 10.05 -15.94
CA ALA A 111 4.01 9.99 -15.91
C ALA A 111 4.59 9.62 -17.28
N ARG A 112 3.98 8.66 -17.99
CA ARG A 112 4.46 8.21 -19.29
C ARG A 112 4.19 9.21 -20.40
N THR A 113 2.97 9.72 -20.52
CA THR A 113 2.55 10.51 -21.69
C THR A 113 2.74 12.00 -21.51
N ILE A 114 2.59 12.53 -20.29
CA ILE A 114 2.72 13.96 -20.01
C ILE A 114 4.15 14.31 -19.58
N LEU A 115 4.71 13.55 -18.65
CA LEU A 115 6.06 13.82 -18.11
C LEU A 115 7.18 13.12 -18.89
N ASN A 116 6.85 12.20 -19.81
CA ASN A 116 7.82 11.39 -20.55
C ASN A 116 8.82 10.68 -19.62
N ILE A 117 8.30 10.09 -18.53
CA ILE A 117 9.02 9.23 -17.61
C ILE A 117 8.79 7.78 -18.03
N SER A 118 9.88 7.01 -18.12
CA SER A 118 9.81 5.59 -18.49
C SER A 118 9.25 4.76 -17.35
N VAL A 119 7.94 4.55 -17.38
CA VAL A 119 7.21 3.59 -16.52
C VAL A 119 6.59 2.49 -17.38
N PRO A 120 6.36 1.27 -16.86
CA PRO A 120 5.71 0.20 -17.61
C PRO A 120 4.39 0.64 -18.24
N LYS A 121 4.14 0.26 -19.50
CA LYS A 121 2.86 0.55 -20.16
C LYS A 121 1.78 -0.36 -19.60
N VAL A 122 0.63 0.22 -19.23
CA VAL A 122 -0.57 -0.55 -18.90
C VAL A 122 -1.22 -1.07 -20.18
N HIS A 123 -1.46 -2.37 -20.26
CA HIS A 123 -2.14 -3.05 -21.36
C HIS A 123 -3.64 -3.13 -21.14
N SER A 124 -4.06 -3.46 -19.92
CA SER A 124 -5.47 -3.59 -19.52
C SER A 124 -5.58 -3.44 -18.00
N TRP A 125 -6.72 -2.97 -17.50
CA TRP A 125 -6.97 -2.85 -16.07
C TRP A 125 -8.47 -2.84 -15.78
N SER A 126 -8.84 -3.19 -14.56
CA SER A 126 -10.19 -3.03 -14.03
C SER A 126 -10.11 -2.59 -12.57
N ALA A 127 -10.89 -1.57 -12.22
CA ALA A 127 -11.04 -1.08 -10.84
C ALA A 127 -12.39 -1.49 -10.21
N VAL A 128 -13.18 -2.32 -10.89
CA VAL A 128 -14.47 -2.83 -10.38
C VAL A 128 -14.46 -4.35 -10.36
N LEU A 129 -15.22 -4.95 -9.46
CA LEU A 129 -15.32 -6.41 -9.35
C LEU A 129 -16.22 -7.05 -10.42
N ASP A 130 -17.06 -6.25 -11.08
CA ASP A 130 -17.91 -6.69 -12.18
C ASP A 130 -17.08 -6.84 -13.47
N ASN A 131 -16.21 -7.84 -13.47
CA ASN A 131 -15.40 -8.27 -14.60
C ASN A 131 -15.09 -9.77 -14.47
N PRO A 132 -14.69 -10.47 -15.55
CA PRO A 132 -14.47 -11.93 -15.52
C PRO A 132 -13.41 -12.42 -14.51
N VAL A 133 -12.45 -11.57 -14.14
CA VAL A 133 -11.41 -11.89 -13.13
C VAL A 133 -11.98 -11.87 -11.72
N GLU A 134 -13.13 -11.24 -11.49
CA GLU A 134 -13.79 -11.08 -10.18
C GLU A 134 -12.93 -10.30 -9.17
N ALA A 135 -11.95 -9.54 -9.66
CA ALA A 135 -11.05 -8.72 -8.86
C ALA A 135 -10.64 -7.46 -9.63
N GLU A 136 -10.20 -6.44 -8.89
CA GLU A 136 -9.44 -5.35 -9.47
C GLU A 136 -8.09 -5.90 -9.97
N TYR A 137 -7.60 -5.36 -11.08
CA TYR A 137 -6.30 -5.75 -11.63
C TYR A 137 -5.68 -4.66 -12.48
N ILE A 138 -4.35 -4.72 -12.62
CA ILE A 138 -3.57 -3.97 -13.61
C ILE A 138 -2.70 -4.98 -14.36
N LEU A 139 -2.83 -5.06 -15.69
CA LEU A 139 -1.98 -5.81 -16.60
C LEU A 139 -1.04 -4.83 -17.31
N MET A 140 0.26 -5.02 -17.19
CA MET A 140 1.26 -4.07 -17.68
C MET A 140 2.53 -4.75 -18.19
N GLU A 141 3.38 -3.99 -18.88
CA GLU A 141 4.71 -4.42 -19.33
C GLU A 141 5.57 -4.94 -18.16
N GLU A 142 6.38 -5.96 -18.44
CA GLU A 142 7.47 -6.34 -17.54
C GLU A 142 8.61 -5.32 -17.65
N ALA A 143 9.02 -4.74 -16.52
CA ALA A 143 10.17 -3.85 -16.48
C ALA A 143 11.46 -4.67 -16.63
N CYS A 144 12.15 -4.52 -17.77
CA CYS A 144 13.41 -5.20 -18.01
C CYS A 144 14.55 -4.55 -17.22
N GLY A 145 15.32 -5.35 -16.50
CA GLY A 145 16.54 -4.90 -15.82
C GLY A 145 16.80 -5.62 -14.51
N THR A 146 17.74 -5.08 -13.75
CA THR A 146 18.07 -5.53 -12.39
C THR A 146 17.71 -4.39 -11.42
N SER A 147 17.19 -4.74 -10.24
CA SER A 147 16.94 -3.75 -9.20
C SER A 147 18.23 -3.01 -8.86
N LEU A 148 18.15 -1.69 -8.67
CA LEU A 148 19.31 -0.90 -8.28
C LEU A 148 19.85 -1.35 -6.92
N GLY A 149 18.96 -1.72 -5.99
CA GLY A 149 19.35 -2.20 -4.67
C GLY A 149 20.24 -3.45 -4.73
N ASP A 150 19.98 -4.37 -5.66
CA ASP A 150 20.72 -5.63 -5.80
C ASP A 150 22.13 -5.43 -6.35
N SER A 151 22.38 -4.33 -7.06
CA SER A 151 23.64 -4.07 -7.76
C SER A 151 24.42 -2.90 -7.18
N TRP A 152 23.81 -2.05 -6.35
CA TRP A 152 24.39 -0.77 -5.94
C TRP A 152 25.77 -0.92 -5.29
N GLU A 153 25.96 -1.85 -4.35
CA GLU A 153 27.22 -1.97 -3.63
C GLU A 153 28.40 -2.35 -4.54
N ASP A 154 28.16 -3.21 -5.54
CA ASP A 154 29.18 -3.68 -6.47
C ASP A 154 29.51 -2.69 -7.59
N MET A 155 28.72 -1.62 -7.73
CA MET A 155 28.91 -0.63 -8.80
C MET A 155 30.06 0.34 -8.52
N GLY A 156 30.91 0.54 -9.54
CA GLY A 156 31.92 1.60 -9.53
C GLY A 156 31.32 3.01 -9.48
N ILE A 157 32.06 3.96 -8.88
CA ILE A 157 31.61 5.34 -8.63
C ILE A 157 31.13 6.07 -9.90
N HIS A 158 31.75 5.81 -11.06
CA HIS A 158 31.34 6.43 -12.32
C HIS A 158 29.94 6.00 -12.77
N SER A 159 29.58 4.72 -12.56
CA SER A 159 28.25 4.21 -12.87
C SER A 159 27.21 4.75 -11.88
N LYS A 160 27.55 4.79 -10.58
CA LYS A 160 26.70 5.43 -9.55
C LYS A 160 26.41 6.89 -9.90
N HIS A 161 27.43 7.66 -10.27
CA HIS A 161 27.28 9.06 -10.69
C HIS A 161 26.33 9.23 -11.89
N LYS A 162 26.40 8.32 -12.88
CA LYS A 162 25.48 8.34 -14.02
C LYS A 162 24.04 8.09 -13.57
N ILE A 163 23.81 7.10 -12.72
CA ILE A 163 22.48 6.78 -12.19
C ILE A 163 21.92 7.95 -11.37
N VAL A 164 22.74 8.58 -10.53
CA VAL A 164 22.30 9.77 -9.77
C VAL A 164 21.86 10.90 -10.72
N LYS A 165 22.57 11.11 -11.83
CA LYS A 165 22.13 12.08 -12.86
C LYS A 165 20.80 11.70 -13.50
N ASP A 166 20.59 10.42 -13.78
CA ASP A 166 19.34 9.93 -14.36
C ASP A 166 18.16 10.11 -13.37
N ILE A 167 18.37 9.86 -12.07
CA ILE A 167 17.40 10.13 -11.00
C ILE A 167 17.07 11.62 -10.93
N VAL A 168 18.09 12.49 -10.90
CA VAL A 168 17.89 13.95 -10.89
C VAL A 168 17.09 14.41 -12.12
N SER A 169 17.31 13.79 -13.28
CA SER A 169 16.52 14.10 -14.48
C SER A 169 15.05 13.69 -14.34
N MET A 170 14.76 12.58 -13.66
CA MET A 170 13.38 12.18 -13.36
C MET A 170 12.72 13.14 -12.36
N ASP A 171 13.42 13.55 -11.30
CA ASP A 171 12.92 14.52 -10.34
C ASP A 171 12.62 15.87 -10.99
N GLN A 172 13.49 16.34 -11.89
CA GLN A 172 13.25 17.55 -12.67
C GLN A 172 11.97 17.47 -13.51
N LYS A 173 11.66 16.30 -14.09
CA LYS A 173 10.41 16.09 -14.83
C LYS A 173 9.20 16.12 -13.90
N LEU A 174 9.26 15.45 -12.75
CA LEU A 174 8.18 15.45 -11.76
C LEU A 174 7.91 16.86 -11.23
N LEU A 175 8.95 17.66 -11.00
CA LEU A 175 8.86 19.04 -10.51
C LEU A 175 8.53 20.08 -11.59
N SER A 176 8.56 19.69 -12.88
CA SER A 176 8.31 20.62 -13.98
C SER A 176 6.86 21.10 -14.08
N ILE A 177 5.93 20.39 -13.44
CA ILE A 177 4.50 20.65 -13.47
C ILE A 177 3.98 20.77 -12.03
N SER A 178 3.10 21.75 -11.80
CA SER A 178 2.39 21.91 -10.53
C SER A 178 0.88 21.88 -10.76
N PHE A 179 0.18 21.01 -10.03
CA PHE A 179 -1.28 20.95 -10.03
C PHE A 179 -1.88 22.08 -9.19
N SER A 180 -3.06 22.57 -9.56
CA SER A 180 -3.81 23.59 -8.79
C SER A 180 -4.47 23.03 -7.52
N ARG A 181 -4.37 21.72 -7.32
CA ARG A 181 -5.01 20.96 -6.24
C ARG A 181 -4.08 19.90 -5.67
N TYR A 182 -4.22 19.67 -4.37
CA TYR A 182 -3.58 18.59 -3.63
C TYR A 182 -4.55 17.42 -3.53
N GLY A 183 -4.21 16.28 -4.12
CA GLY A 183 -5.08 15.11 -4.19
C GLY A 183 -4.44 14.00 -5.03
N ASN A 184 -5.26 13.02 -5.41
CA ASN A 184 -4.86 11.92 -6.29
C ASN A 184 -5.32 12.17 -7.73
N ILE A 185 -4.51 11.73 -8.70
CA ILE A 185 -4.84 11.84 -10.13
C ILE A 185 -5.76 10.68 -10.52
N TYR A 186 -6.78 10.95 -11.33
CA TYR A 186 -7.68 9.95 -11.94
C TYR A 186 -7.92 10.32 -13.40
N PHE A 187 -8.42 9.39 -14.22
CA PHE A 187 -8.92 9.74 -15.54
C PHE A 187 -10.24 10.50 -15.43
N ALA A 188 -10.44 11.51 -16.29
CA ALA A 188 -11.65 12.32 -16.30
C ALA A 188 -12.93 11.49 -16.58
N LYS A 189 -12.83 10.43 -17.39
CA LYS A 189 -13.93 9.50 -17.67
C LYS A 189 -14.34 8.65 -16.45
N ASP A 190 -13.43 8.47 -15.50
CA ASP A 190 -13.60 7.66 -14.29
C ASP A 190 -13.85 8.57 -13.06
N SER A 191 -14.21 9.84 -13.31
CA SER A 191 -14.47 10.85 -12.29
C SER A 191 -15.71 10.52 -11.45
N PHE A 192 -15.63 10.88 -10.17
CA PHE A 192 -16.67 10.64 -9.18
C PHE A 192 -16.86 11.87 -8.28
N ALA A 193 -17.87 11.85 -7.41
CA ALA A 193 -18.17 12.96 -6.51
C ALA A 193 -16.94 13.35 -5.66
N GLY A 194 -16.57 14.63 -5.71
CA GLY A 194 -15.36 15.17 -5.07
C GLY A 194 -14.14 15.25 -5.99
N CYS A 195 -14.25 14.90 -7.27
CA CYS A 195 -13.20 15.19 -8.25
C CYS A 195 -13.35 16.59 -8.83
N GLU A 196 -12.22 17.29 -8.99
CA GLU A 196 -12.09 18.54 -9.72
C GLU A 196 -11.22 18.32 -10.98
N LYS A 197 -11.31 19.21 -11.97
CA LYS A 197 -10.47 19.12 -13.16
C LYS A 197 -8.98 19.24 -12.80
N ALA A 198 -8.14 18.51 -13.52
CA ALA A 198 -6.69 18.62 -13.36
C ALA A 198 -6.17 19.86 -14.10
N GLU A 199 -6.05 20.97 -13.38
CA GLU A 199 -5.40 22.17 -13.91
C GLU A 199 -3.93 22.16 -13.52
N ILE A 200 -3.07 22.44 -14.49
CA ILE A 200 -1.62 22.43 -14.32
C ILE A 200 -0.98 23.77 -14.69
N SER A 201 0.11 24.07 -14.00
CA SER A 201 0.93 25.27 -14.18
C SER A 201 2.41 24.89 -14.31
N GLY A 202 3.20 25.76 -14.95
CA GLY A 202 4.61 25.54 -15.25
C GLY A 202 5.00 26.13 -16.61
N TYR A 203 6.26 25.89 -17.02
CA TYR A 203 6.76 26.25 -18.35
C TYR A 203 6.31 25.23 -19.41
N ILE A 204 4.99 25.12 -19.60
CA ILE A 204 4.33 24.14 -20.48
C ILE A 204 3.38 24.84 -21.46
N SER A 205 3.13 24.21 -22.62
CA SER A 205 2.27 24.79 -23.65
C SER A 205 0.78 24.75 -23.26
N GLU A 206 -0.02 25.64 -23.85
CA GLU A 206 -1.48 25.67 -23.61
C GLU A 206 -2.17 24.41 -24.13
N GLU A 207 -1.64 23.80 -25.20
CA GLU A 207 -2.14 22.52 -25.72
C GLU A 207 -1.99 21.42 -24.67
N LEU A 208 -0.84 21.34 -23.99
CA LEU A 208 -0.61 20.34 -22.94
C LEU A 208 -1.50 20.58 -21.72
N LYS A 209 -1.72 21.84 -21.33
CA LYS A 209 -2.65 22.17 -20.25
C LYS A 209 -4.06 21.68 -20.55
N LYS A 210 -4.53 21.96 -21.77
CA LYS A 210 -5.85 21.53 -22.23
C LYS A 210 -5.95 20.01 -22.30
N GLU A 211 -4.92 19.33 -22.82
CA GLU A 211 -4.86 17.87 -22.85
C GLU A 211 -4.98 17.27 -21.45
N VAL A 212 -4.26 17.83 -20.46
CA VAL A 212 -4.33 17.35 -19.08
C VAL A 212 -5.70 17.59 -18.45
N GLU A 213 -6.29 18.77 -18.67
CA GLU A 213 -7.63 19.10 -18.18
C GLU A 213 -8.72 18.18 -18.77
N GLU A 214 -8.56 17.77 -20.04
CA GLU A 214 -9.49 16.86 -20.72
C GLU A 214 -9.34 15.40 -20.30
N ARG A 215 -8.10 14.94 -20.06
CA ARG A 215 -7.79 13.54 -19.76
C ARG A 215 -7.86 13.19 -18.28
N PHE A 216 -7.59 14.15 -17.39
CA PHE A 216 -7.37 13.87 -15.97
C PHE A 216 -8.20 14.77 -15.04
N THR A 217 -8.44 14.25 -13.84
CA THR A 217 -9.07 14.95 -12.71
C THR A 217 -8.28 14.72 -11.44
N ILE A 218 -8.33 15.67 -10.51
CA ILE A 218 -7.78 15.52 -9.16
C ILE A 218 -8.93 15.21 -8.21
N GLY A 219 -8.87 14.04 -7.59
CA GLY A 219 -9.85 13.59 -6.62
C GLY A 219 -9.28 13.49 -5.21
N PRO A 220 -10.09 13.00 -4.27
CA PRO A 220 -9.69 12.80 -2.90
C PRO A 220 -8.49 11.86 -2.77
N VAL A 221 -7.66 12.08 -1.75
CA VAL A 221 -6.50 11.23 -1.46
C VAL A 221 -6.91 9.82 -1.07
N VAL A 222 -6.12 8.83 -1.52
CA VAL A 222 -6.32 7.41 -1.20
C VAL A 222 -5.25 6.84 -0.28
N GLY A 223 -4.32 7.69 0.19
CA GLY A 223 -3.24 7.29 1.08
C GLY A 223 -3.76 6.64 2.36
N HIS A 224 -3.08 5.59 2.82
CA HIS A 224 -3.50 4.76 3.95
C HIS A 224 -3.82 5.56 5.23
N ALA A 225 -3.13 6.68 5.47
CA ALA A 225 -3.36 7.57 6.61
C ALA A 225 -4.80 8.14 6.69
N PHE A 226 -5.53 8.20 5.57
CA PHE A 226 -6.90 8.75 5.49
C PHE A 226 -8.00 7.67 5.42
N TRP A 227 -7.61 6.39 5.44
CA TRP A 227 -8.50 5.26 5.18
C TRP A 227 -8.30 4.09 6.17
N ARG A 228 -7.55 4.29 7.27
CA ARG A 228 -7.32 3.21 8.27
C ARG A 228 -8.63 2.74 8.88
N ARG A 229 -8.92 1.44 8.74
CA ARG A 229 -9.95 0.61 9.42
C ARG A 229 -11.28 1.33 9.73
N ASP A 230 -11.31 2.16 10.76
CA ASP A 230 -12.52 2.77 11.35
C ASP A 230 -12.81 4.19 10.79
N GLN A 231 -11.87 4.71 10.00
CA GLN A 231 -11.93 6.04 9.38
C GLN A 231 -12.61 6.02 8.00
N SER A 232 -12.75 4.85 7.38
CA SER A 232 -13.33 4.73 6.03
C SER A 232 -14.81 5.17 5.97
N SER A 233 -15.57 4.94 7.04
CA SER A 233 -16.97 5.35 7.20
C SER A 233 -17.14 6.75 7.82
N MET A 234 -16.07 7.36 8.32
CA MET A 234 -16.13 8.69 8.91
C MET A 234 -16.19 9.77 7.82
N PRO A 235 -16.94 10.86 8.05
CA PRO A 235 -16.96 12.05 7.20
C PRO A 235 -15.65 12.82 7.38
N MET A 236 -14.55 12.28 6.84
CA MET A 236 -13.25 12.93 6.82
C MET A 236 -13.09 13.78 5.57
N GLU A 237 -12.41 14.90 5.75
CA GLU A 237 -11.94 15.71 4.63
C GLU A 237 -10.80 14.98 3.94
N ARG A 238 -11.01 14.60 2.67
CA ARG A 238 -10.03 13.86 1.86
C ARG A 238 -9.57 14.65 0.64
N GLY A 239 -9.91 15.95 0.59
CA GLY A 239 -9.60 16.82 -0.52
C GLY A 239 -10.51 16.58 -1.75
N PRO A 240 -10.11 17.08 -2.92
CA PRO A 240 -8.86 17.79 -3.17
C PRO A 240 -8.78 19.15 -2.48
N TRP A 241 -7.58 19.58 -2.08
CA TRP A 241 -7.35 20.85 -1.41
C TRP A 241 -6.70 21.89 -2.31
N LYS A 242 -6.91 23.18 -2.05
CA LYS A 242 -6.32 24.27 -2.84
C LYS A 242 -4.91 24.63 -2.41
N THR A 243 -4.62 24.49 -1.12
CA THR A 243 -3.33 24.87 -0.54
C THR A 243 -2.78 23.76 0.34
N ALA A 244 -1.46 23.75 0.52
CA ALA A 244 -0.80 22.85 1.48
C ALA A 244 -1.31 23.07 2.91
N ASN A 245 -1.68 24.30 3.27
CA ASN A 245 -2.26 24.62 4.58
C ASN A 245 -3.61 23.94 4.79
N ASP A 246 -4.48 23.94 3.77
CA ASP A 246 -5.78 23.25 3.83
C ASP A 246 -5.60 21.74 4.00
N TYR A 247 -4.62 21.15 3.30
CA TYR A 247 -4.26 19.74 3.46
C TYR A 247 -3.81 19.42 4.91
N LEU A 248 -2.90 20.22 5.46
CA LEU A 248 -2.38 20.01 6.81
C LEU A 248 -3.47 20.20 7.86
N LYS A 249 -4.31 21.24 7.73
CA LYS A 249 -5.47 21.48 8.59
C LYS A 249 -6.46 20.33 8.53
N ALA A 250 -6.78 19.83 7.33
CA ALA A 250 -7.67 18.69 7.17
C ALA A 250 -7.09 17.43 7.84
N SER A 251 -5.79 17.18 7.69
CA SER A 251 -5.11 16.08 8.37
C SER A 251 -5.22 16.19 9.90
N ALA A 252 -4.98 17.38 10.46
CA ALA A 252 -5.13 17.62 11.89
C ALA A 252 -6.58 17.42 12.35
N ASN A 253 -7.54 18.10 11.70
CA ASN A 253 -8.97 18.02 12.04
C ASN A 253 -9.52 16.58 11.95
N ASN A 254 -9.07 15.82 10.96
CA ASN A 254 -9.39 14.40 10.81
C ASN A 254 -8.91 13.58 12.02
N GLN A 255 -7.69 13.80 12.50
CA GLN A 255 -7.18 13.13 13.70
C GLN A 255 -7.94 13.56 14.96
N ILE A 256 -8.25 14.86 15.09
CA ILE A 256 -9.04 15.39 16.21
C ILE A 256 -10.42 14.75 16.27
N THR A 257 -11.07 14.61 15.11
CA THR A 257 -12.40 14.00 14.98
C THR A 257 -12.35 12.52 15.35
N TRP A 258 -11.33 11.79 14.86
CA TRP A 258 -11.13 10.39 15.20
C TRP A 258 -10.89 10.22 16.71
N LEU A 259 -9.95 10.96 17.30
CA LEU A 259 -9.66 10.89 18.74
C LEU A 259 -10.89 11.23 19.58
N SER A 260 -11.64 12.27 19.21
CA SER A 260 -12.85 12.66 19.93
C SER A 260 -13.94 11.59 19.90
N GLN A 261 -14.10 10.90 18.77
CA GLN A 261 -15.14 9.89 18.60
C GLN A 261 -14.81 8.57 19.30
N TYR A 262 -13.53 8.16 19.30
CA TYR A 262 -13.08 6.89 19.87
C TYR A 262 -12.43 7.06 21.26
N TRP A 263 -12.55 8.24 21.88
CA TRP A 263 -11.94 8.56 23.17
C TRP A 263 -12.29 7.55 24.27
N ASP A 264 -13.58 7.24 24.39
CA ASP A 264 -14.09 6.33 25.43
C ASP A 264 -13.63 4.87 25.20
N GLU A 265 -13.38 4.50 23.94
CA GLU A 265 -12.89 3.16 23.57
C GLU A 265 -11.39 2.99 23.86
N MET A 266 -10.63 4.08 24.05
CA MET A 266 -9.21 4.06 24.40
C MET A 266 -8.95 3.82 25.90
N GLY A 267 -10.01 3.60 26.69
CA GLY A 267 -9.90 3.18 28.10
C GLY A 267 -9.59 4.31 29.08
N HIS A 268 -9.84 5.58 28.69
CA HIS A 268 -9.64 6.72 29.58
C HIS A 268 -10.87 6.97 30.47
N ASN A 269 -10.68 7.06 31.79
CA ASN A 269 -11.74 7.32 32.78
C ASN A 269 -12.11 8.81 32.95
N ALA A 270 -11.63 9.69 32.06
CA ALA A 270 -11.92 11.12 32.05
C ALA A 270 -12.59 11.51 30.73
N GLY A 271 -13.47 12.53 30.73
CA GLY A 271 -14.06 13.04 29.49
C GLY A 271 -12.98 13.57 28.53
N CYS A 272 -13.22 13.47 27.22
CA CYS A 272 -12.25 13.85 26.19
C CYS A 272 -11.69 15.28 26.45
N PRO A 273 -10.39 15.43 26.74
CA PRO A 273 -9.77 16.73 27.05
C PRO A 273 -9.52 17.56 25.80
N ILE A 274 -9.89 17.05 24.62
CA ILE A 274 -9.59 17.67 23.34
C ILE A 274 -10.52 18.86 23.08
N HIS A 275 -10.16 19.98 23.68
CA HIS A 275 -10.58 21.32 23.31
C HIS A 275 -9.31 22.12 23.05
N PHE A 276 -8.96 22.32 21.77
CA PHE A 276 -7.78 23.12 21.45
C PHE A 276 -8.13 24.60 21.48
N THR A 277 -7.45 25.33 22.33
CA THR A 277 -7.33 26.79 22.22
C THR A 277 -6.31 27.13 21.13
N GLU A 278 -6.32 28.37 20.62
CA GLU A 278 -5.32 28.84 19.65
C GLU A 278 -3.87 28.76 20.20
N GLU A 279 -3.73 28.78 21.53
CA GLU A 279 -2.46 28.64 22.24
C GLU A 279 -1.94 27.19 22.27
N ASP A 280 -2.83 26.20 22.39
CA ASP A 280 -2.45 24.77 22.35
C ASP A 280 -1.87 24.37 20.99
N LEU A 281 -2.39 24.98 19.90
CA LEU A 281 -1.88 24.78 18.54
C LEU A 281 -0.46 25.33 18.34
N GLN A 282 -0.05 26.36 19.10
CA GLN A 282 1.30 26.92 19.05
C GLN A 282 2.30 26.10 19.87
N SER A 283 1.89 25.53 21.01
CA SER A 283 2.75 24.70 21.88
C SER A 283 3.10 23.35 21.25
N HIS A 284 2.17 22.74 20.49
CA HIS A 284 2.39 21.45 19.83
C HIS A 284 3.58 21.44 18.85
N MET A 285 3.95 22.61 18.30
CA MET A 285 5.13 22.75 17.44
C MET A 285 6.46 22.70 18.21
N GLN A 286 6.44 22.84 19.54
CA GLN A 286 7.62 22.82 20.41
C GLN A 286 7.83 21.45 21.10
N ASP A 287 6.77 20.68 21.35
CA ASP A 287 6.82 19.46 22.19
C ASP A 287 7.12 18.15 21.41
N GLY A 288 7.61 18.23 20.17
CA GLY A 288 7.85 17.08 19.30
C GLY A 288 8.94 16.09 19.75
N GLU A 289 9.55 16.28 20.91
CA GLU A 289 10.74 15.54 21.36
C GLU A 289 10.47 14.07 21.70
N GLY A 290 9.25 13.72 22.15
CA GLY A 290 8.88 12.32 22.46
C GLY A 290 8.55 11.44 21.25
N PHE A 291 8.26 12.04 20.09
CA PHE A 291 7.95 11.30 18.85
C PHE A 291 9.23 10.69 18.23
N ASN A 292 10.38 11.31 18.48
CA ASN A 292 11.67 10.87 17.95
C ASN A 292 12.16 9.57 18.60
N GLU A 293 11.97 9.36 19.90
CA GLU A 293 12.49 8.14 20.57
C GLU A 293 11.77 6.86 20.11
N GLN A 294 10.45 6.92 19.89
CA GLN A 294 9.71 5.79 19.31
C GLN A 294 10.04 5.60 17.83
N ALA A 295 10.19 6.68 17.06
CA ALA A 295 10.64 6.60 15.68
C ALA A 295 12.03 5.96 15.59
N ASP A 296 12.99 6.42 16.40
CA ASP A 296 14.36 5.92 16.49
C ASP A 296 14.42 4.44 16.87
N PHE A 297 13.57 4.00 17.81
CA PHE A 297 13.47 2.58 18.14
C PHE A 297 13.07 1.76 16.92
N TRP A 298 12.04 2.18 16.19
CA TRP A 298 11.57 1.48 15.00
C TRP A 298 12.53 1.58 13.83
N ASP A 299 13.22 2.70 13.67
CA ASP A 299 14.21 2.91 12.61
C ASP A 299 15.44 2.02 12.84
N ARG A 300 15.79 1.71 14.11
CA ARG A 300 16.81 0.70 14.44
C ARG A 300 16.40 -0.73 14.07
N LEU A 301 15.10 -1.01 14.03
CA LEU A 301 14.56 -2.32 13.66
C LEU A 301 14.23 -2.41 12.16
N GLU A 302 14.46 -1.35 11.39
CA GLU A 302 14.19 -1.32 9.96
C GLU A 302 14.95 -2.46 9.25
N GLY A 303 14.24 -3.20 8.39
CA GLY A 303 14.75 -4.39 7.71
C GLY A 303 14.73 -5.67 8.54
N PHE A 304 14.57 -5.60 9.86
CA PHE A 304 14.35 -6.77 10.72
C PHE A 304 12.86 -6.96 11.02
N ILE A 305 12.18 -5.91 11.52
CA ILE A 305 10.75 -5.92 11.86
C ILE A 305 10.14 -4.58 11.46
N SER A 306 9.04 -4.61 10.73
CA SER A 306 8.28 -3.40 10.39
C SER A 306 7.44 -2.91 11.56
N ARG A 307 7.08 -1.62 11.56
CA ARG A 307 6.26 -0.98 12.60
C ARG A 307 4.90 -1.65 12.83
N ASP A 308 4.37 -2.34 11.83
CA ASP A 308 3.11 -3.09 11.91
C ASP A 308 3.29 -4.54 12.40
N GLY A 309 4.52 -4.94 12.73
CA GLY A 309 4.87 -6.26 13.24
C GLY A 309 5.25 -7.27 12.17
N TRP A 310 5.35 -6.84 10.90
CA TRP A 310 5.76 -7.71 9.81
C TRP A 310 7.25 -8.08 9.90
N THR A 311 7.57 -9.33 9.62
CA THR A 311 8.94 -9.80 9.39
C THR A 311 8.95 -10.96 8.39
N SER A 312 10.10 -11.22 7.77
CA SER A 312 10.28 -12.35 6.86
C SER A 312 10.07 -13.68 7.59
N ASN A 313 9.63 -14.72 6.87
CA ASN A 313 9.46 -16.06 7.45
C ASN A 313 10.73 -16.56 8.15
N GLU A 314 11.91 -16.27 7.59
CA GLU A 314 13.22 -16.71 8.09
C GLU A 314 13.62 -16.04 9.41
N ARG A 315 13.12 -14.83 9.66
CA ARG A 315 13.45 -14.00 10.84
C ARG A 315 12.36 -14.02 11.91
N TYR A 316 11.25 -14.71 11.66
CA TYR A 316 10.08 -14.68 12.54
C TYR A 316 10.39 -15.16 13.96
N ASP A 317 11.09 -16.30 14.08
CA ASP A 317 11.40 -16.87 15.39
C ASP A 317 12.37 -15.97 16.18
N GLU A 318 13.39 -15.43 15.51
CA GLU A 318 14.34 -14.47 16.10
C GLU A 318 13.62 -13.18 16.57
N ALA A 319 12.72 -12.65 15.74
CA ALA A 319 11.92 -11.49 16.06
C ALA A 319 11.01 -11.72 17.27
N LEU A 320 10.36 -12.89 17.33
CA LEU A 320 9.53 -13.28 18.46
C LEU A 320 10.35 -13.46 19.74
N GLU A 321 11.55 -14.03 19.65
CA GLU A 321 12.46 -14.17 20.79
C GLU A 321 12.91 -12.82 21.35
N MET A 322 13.24 -11.86 20.47
CA MET A 322 13.60 -10.51 20.87
C MET A 322 12.48 -9.86 21.69
N PHE A 323 11.25 -9.88 21.18
CA PHE A 323 10.11 -9.28 21.88
C PHE A 323 9.69 -10.06 23.14
N ALA A 324 9.90 -11.38 23.17
CA ALA A 324 9.73 -12.17 24.39
C ALA A 324 10.70 -11.73 25.48
N GLY A 325 11.95 -11.40 25.13
CA GLY A 325 12.95 -10.85 26.05
C GLY A 325 12.56 -9.46 26.58
N ILE A 326 12.10 -8.57 25.69
CA ILE A 326 11.59 -7.24 26.07
C ILE A 326 10.42 -7.37 27.04
N ARG A 327 9.48 -8.28 26.75
CA ARG A 327 8.36 -8.57 27.64
C ARG A 327 8.84 -9.05 29.01
N GLU A 328 9.78 -9.99 29.05
CA GLU A 328 10.28 -10.53 30.32
C GLU A 328 10.91 -9.43 31.19
N GLU A 329 11.72 -8.56 30.59
CA GLU A 329 12.38 -7.47 31.30
C GLU A 329 11.40 -6.38 31.75
N GLY A 330 10.46 -6.00 30.88
CA GLY A 330 9.39 -5.06 31.24
C GLY A 330 8.52 -5.60 32.39
N LEU A 331 8.21 -6.89 32.40
CA LEU A 331 7.54 -7.58 33.50
C LEU A 331 8.42 -7.79 34.74
N LYS A 332 9.71 -7.44 34.75
CA LYS A 332 10.49 -7.40 36.00
C LYS A 332 10.54 -5.99 36.58
N GLN A 333 10.59 -4.99 35.71
CA GLN A 333 10.80 -3.59 36.10
C GLN A 333 9.51 -2.85 36.42
N LEU A 334 8.40 -3.15 35.73
CA LEU A 334 7.12 -2.46 35.92
C LEU A 334 6.34 -3.00 37.12
N THR A 335 5.60 -2.11 37.79
CA THR A 335 4.74 -2.44 38.94
C THR A 335 3.35 -1.81 38.80
N GLY A 336 2.39 -2.22 39.63
CA GLY A 336 1.06 -1.59 39.68
C GLY A 336 0.24 -1.73 38.38
N GLU A 337 -0.48 -0.66 38.05
CA GLU A 337 -1.37 -0.58 36.88
C GLU A 337 -0.60 -0.63 35.56
N GLU A 338 0.53 0.07 35.47
CA GLU A 338 1.43 0.06 34.29
C GLU A 338 1.89 -1.35 33.93
N ARG A 339 2.23 -2.16 34.95
CA ARG A 339 2.59 -3.57 34.75
C ARG A 339 1.42 -4.38 34.19
N SER A 340 0.23 -4.19 34.75
CA SER A 340 -0.98 -4.91 34.34
C SER A 340 -1.31 -4.62 32.88
N ASP A 341 -1.21 -3.36 32.47
CA ASP A 341 -1.48 -2.96 31.10
C ASP A 341 -0.39 -3.42 30.14
N PHE A 342 0.88 -3.29 30.51
CA PHE A 342 1.99 -3.86 29.74
C PHE A 342 1.86 -5.38 29.56
N GLU A 343 1.46 -6.11 30.61
CA GLU A 343 1.24 -7.55 30.55
C GLU A 343 0.14 -7.93 29.55
N LYS A 344 -0.98 -7.20 29.55
CA LYS A 344 -2.07 -7.39 28.59
C LYS A 344 -1.60 -7.10 27.16
N GLN A 345 -0.95 -5.95 26.95
CA GLN A 345 -0.56 -5.47 25.63
C GLN A 345 0.55 -6.31 24.98
N SER A 346 1.51 -6.82 25.77
CA SER A 346 2.63 -7.61 25.24
C SER A 346 2.35 -9.12 25.21
N ARG A 347 1.11 -9.57 25.47
CA ARG A 347 0.77 -11.00 25.60
C ARG A 347 1.08 -11.82 24.34
N TRP A 348 1.03 -11.20 23.18
CA TRP A 348 1.38 -11.81 21.89
C TRP A 348 2.85 -12.29 21.84
N ALA A 349 3.75 -11.67 22.62
CA ALA A 349 5.18 -12.02 22.67
C ALA A 349 5.48 -13.19 23.63
N GLN A 350 4.48 -13.97 24.03
CA GLN A 350 4.69 -15.13 24.89
C GLN A 350 5.42 -16.25 24.14
N ARG A 351 6.45 -16.81 24.76
CA ARG A 351 7.10 -18.02 24.24
C ARG A 351 6.08 -19.16 24.23
N SER A 352 5.82 -19.71 23.05
CA SER A 352 5.03 -20.93 22.92
C SER A 352 5.82 -22.10 23.52
N THR A 353 5.45 -22.57 24.70
CA THR A 353 5.99 -23.83 25.25
C THR A 353 5.34 -25.01 24.54
N ALA A 354 5.75 -25.30 23.30
CA ALA A 354 5.27 -26.47 22.56
C ALA A 354 6.33 -27.01 21.59
N ARG A 355 7.25 -27.83 22.12
CA ARG A 355 7.80 -29.09 21.54
C ARG A 355 9.00 -29.56 22.37
N ALA A 356 8.68 -30.10 23.54
CA ALA A 356 9.52 -31.06 24.24
C ALA A 356 8.55 -32.11 24.79
N ASP A 357 8.11 -33.01 23.92
CA ASP A 357 7.66 -34.36 24.26
C ASP A 357 7.41 -35.10 22.95
N GLY A 358 8.38 -35.93 22.60
CA GLY A 358 8.45 -36.74 21.41
C GLY A 358 9.55 -37.77 21.57
N SER A 359 9.42 -38.59 22.62
CA SER A 359 10.09 -39.88 22.76
C SER A 359 9.19 -40.99 22.22
#